data_AF-A0A3M2LCQ9-F1
#
_entry.id   AF-A0A3M2LCQ9-F1
#
_cell.length_a   1.000
_cell.length_b   1.000
_cell.length_c   1.000
_cell.angle_alpha   90.00
_cell.angle_beta   90.00
_cell.angle_gamma   90.00
#
_symmetry.space_group_name_H-M   'P 1'
#
loop_
_entity.id
_entity.type
_entity.pdbx_description
1 polymer ?
#
loop_
_entity_poly.entity_id
_entity_poly.type
_entity_poly.pdbx_seq_one_letter_code
_entity_poly.pdbx_strand_id
1 'polypeptide(L)'
;MNASASPFRAIAGPVRGADHRSVSGLDRRTVPQRAAGATEGTDMRSTRRNAAAGAAYAFGSLVAALVHLAPPAPANVSDFTIATGASLGGYGTDCRYRASVPVNSDDTVIFYDEDSGSFAPQFAVPVDGVARAVWTPTARGTHVLHALQRHADGPDSELTVTLSVGMGIHFQDLDACLVVRQ
;
A
#
# COMPACT_ATOMS: atom_id res chain seq x y z
N MET A 1 17.40 -20.17 41.31
CA MET A 1 18.63 -19.47 40.92
C MET A 1 18.21 -18.27 40.10
N ASN A 2 18.53 -17.07 40.59
CA ASN A 2 18.22 -15.76 40.02
C ASN A 2 19.09 -15.45 38.79
N ALA A 3 18.54 -14.68 37.85
CA ALA A 3 19.14 -13.55 37.12
C ALA A 3 18.35 -13.33 35.82
N SER A 4 18.15 -12.14 35.27
CA SER A 4 18.28 -10.75 35.71
C SER A 4 17.71 -9.94 34.53
N ALA A 5 16.94 -8.90 34.81
CA ALA A 5 16.44 -7.98 33.80
C ALA A 5 17.57 -7.11 33.20
N SER A 6 17.36 -6.60 31.98
CA SER A 6 17.99 -5.35 31.54
C SER A 6 17.02 -4.53 30.68
N PRO A 7 16.81 -3.24 31.01
CA PRO A 7 16.00 -2.31 30.23
C PRO A 7 16.88 -1.47 29.30
N PHE A 8 16.43 -1.24 28.07
CA PHE A 8 16.97 -0.18 27.22
C PHE A 8 15.95 0.97 27.12
N ARG A 9 16.41 2.17 27.45
CA ARG A 9 15.64 3.42 27.46
C ARG A 9 16.41 4.48 26.67
N ALA A 10 15.63 5.33 26.00
CA ALA A 10 15.96 6.64 25.39
C ALA A 10 16.70 6.55 24.04
N ILE A 11 16.54 7.47 23.07
CA ILE A 11 16.53 8.94 23.18
C ILE A 11 15.74 9.54 22.00
N ALA A 12 14.96 10.60 22.26
CA ALA A 12 14.36 11.47 21.24
C ALA A 12 15.33 12.58 20.83
N GLY A 13 15.37 12.92 19.53
CA GLY A 13 16.02 14.12 19.01
C GLY A 13 15.34 14.59 17.72
N PRO A 14 15.12 15.90 17.50
CA PRO A 14 14.46 16.41 16.30
C PRO A 14 15.49 16.76 15.22
N VAL A 15 15.18 16.46 13.95
CA VAL A 15 15.99 16.92 12.81
C VAL A 15 15.17 17.89 11.95
N ARG A 16 15.66 19.13 11.92
CA ARG A 16 15.25 20.23 11.06
C ARG A 16 15.79 20.02 9.64
N GLY A 17 14.92 20.26 8.65
CA GLY A 17 15.15 21.14 7.49
C GLY A 17 16.19 20.75 6.42
N ALA A 18 15.72 20.57 5.18
CA ALA A 18 16.29 21.11 3.93
C ALA A 18 15.36 20.69 2.78
N ASP A 19 14.69 21.58 2.06
CA ASP A 19 15.14 22.54 1.03
C ASP A 19 14.94 22.00 -0.41
N HIS A 20 14.59 22.92 -1.30
CA HIS A 20 13.90 22.74 -2.57
C HIS A 20 14.71 22.04 -3.69
N ARG A 21 14.00 21.39 -4.63
CA ARG A 21 14.31 21.51 -6.08
C ARG A 21 13.10 21.20 -6.98
N SER A 22 12.89 22.16 -7.88
CA SER A 22 11.90 22.28 -8.94
C SER A 22 12.20 21.37 -10.15
N VAL A 23 11.17 20.83 -10.83
CA VAL A 23 11.11 20.85 -12.30
C VAL A 23 9.66 20.86 -12.78
N SER A 24 9.37 21.79 -13.69
CA SER A 24 8.11 22.01 -14.39
C SER A 24 7.84 20.96 -15.48
N GLY A 25 6.55 20.68 -15.74
CA GLY A 25 6.09 19.98 -16.93
C GLY A 25 4.65 20.38 -17.25
N LEU A 26 4.48 21.29 -18.20
CA LEU A 26 3.20 21.67 -18.81
C LEU A 26 2.63 20.51 -19.64
N ASP A 27 1.31 20.27 -19.60
CA ASP A 27 0.53 20.15 -20.84
C ASP A 27 -0.89 20.69 -20.65
N ARG A 28 -1.29 21.56 -21.58
CA ARG A 28 -2.58 22.25 -21.70
C ARG A 28 -3.39 21.53 -22.75
N ARG A 29 -4.60 21.04 -22.43
CA ARG A 29 -5.69 20.83 -23.41
C ARG A 29 -7.03 21.18 -22.75
N THR A 30 -7.59 22.36 -22.96
CA THR A 30 -8.51 22.79 -24.06
C THR A 30 -9.95 22.26 -23.86
N VAL A 31 -10.94 23.12 -24.21
CA VAL A 31 -12.38 22.86 -24.58
C VAL A 31 -13.39 23.56 -23.63
N PRO A 32 -14.52 24.18 -24.12
CA PRO A 32 -14.67 25.64 -24.14
C PRO A 32 -15.94 26.17 -23.44
N GLN A 33 -16.04 27.50 -23.29
CA GLN A 33 -17.20 28.20 -22.75
C GLN A 33 -18.14 28.65 -23.88
N ARG A 34 -19.39 28.18 -23.84
CA ARG A 34 -20.47 28.48 -24.79
C ARG A 34 -21.08 29.86 -24.48
N ALA A 35 -21.25 30.65 -25.54
CA ALA A 35 -21.83 31.99 -25.54
C ALA A 35 -23.37 32.00 -25.49
N ALA A 36 -23.92 33.04 -24.87
CA ALA A 36 -25.16 33.77 -25.20
C ALA A 36 -25.24 34.95 -24.20
N GLY A 37 -25.33 36.24 -24.53
CA GLY A 37 -25.89 36.89 -25.71
C GLY A 37 -27.25 37.49 -25.35
N ALA A 38 -27.28 38.77 -24.93
CA ALA A 38 -28.47 39.63 -24.99
C ALA A 38 -28.08 41.10 -24.69
N THR A 39 -27.99 41.87 -25.75
CA THR A 39 -28.07 43.34 -25.79
C THR A 39 -29.54 43.77 -25.80
N GLU A 40 -29.89 44.93 -25.23
CA GLU A 40 -30.56 46.06 -25.92
C GLU A 40 -31.04 47.13 -24.92
N GLY A 41 -31.01 48.42 -25.32
CA GLY A 41 -31.75 49.48 -24.63
C GLY A 41 -31.03 50.83 -24.47
N THR A 42 -30.93 51.59 -25.57
CA THR A 42 -30.75 53.06 -25.68
C THR A 42 -31.72 53.85 -24.75
N ASP A 43 -31.52 55.10 -24.28
CA ASP A 43 -31.00 56.30 -24.92
C ASP A 43 -30.80 57.47 -23.90
N MET A 44 -29.93 58.42 -24.27
CA MET A 44 -29.82 59.86 -23.94
C MET A 44 -29.95 60.44 -22.51
N ARG A 45 -28.86 61.06 -22.02
CA ARG A 45 -28.77 62.53 -21.86
C ARG A 45 -27.36 63.05 -21.54
N SER A 46 -26.99 64.15 -22.20
CA SER A 46 -25.68 64.81 -22.19
C SER A 46 -25.38 65.62 -20.92
N THR A 47 -24.14 65.54 -20.40
CA THR A 47 -23.44 66.74 -19.86
C THR A 47 -21.91 66.55 -19.72
N ARG A 48 -21.18 67.23 -20.61
CA ARG A 48 -19.91 67.98 -20.46
C ARG A 48 -18.80 67.59 -19.44
N ARG A 49 -17.61 67.37 -20.03
CA ARG A 49 -16.25 67.90 -19.72
C ARG A 49 -15.37 67.23 -18.63
N ASN A 50 -14.23 66.73 -19.14
CA ASN A 50 -12.85 66.76 -18.61
C ASN A 50 -12.58 66.46 -17.13
N ALA A 51 -11.97 65.29 -16.87
CA ALA A 51 -10.81 65.17 -15.98
C ALA A 51 -10.08 63.84 -16.27
N ALA A 52 -8.80 63.94 -16.60
CA ALA A 52 -7.86 62.83 -16.55
C ALA A 52 -7.64 62.41 -15.09
N ALA A 53 -7.54 61.11 -14.81
CA ALA A 53 -6.61 60.52 -13.83
C ALA A 53 -7.00 59.07 -13.50
N GLY A 54 -5.97 58.23 -13.36
CA GLY A 54 -5.92 57.30 -12.24
C GLY A 54 -6.44 55.91 -12.51
N ALA A 55 -5.51 55.02 -12.88
CA ALA A 55 -5.67 53.60 -12.73
C ALA A 55 -5.93 53.20 -11.26
N ALA A 56 -6.85 52.25 -11.04
CA ALA A 56 -6.81 51.33 -9.91
C ALA A 56 -7.75 50.14 -10.20
N TYR A 57 -7.30 49.20 -11.03
CA TYR A 57 -7.90 47.87 -11.03
C TYR A 57 -7.46 47.17 -9.74
N ALA A 58 -8.30 47.21 -8.70
CA ALA A 58 -8.10 46.41 -7.49
C ALA A 58 -8.50 44.95 -7.77
N PHE A 59 -7.64 44.20 -8.45
CA PHE A 59 -7.75 42.74 -8.50
C PHE A 59 -7.22 42.16 -7.20
N GLY A 60 -8.09 41.98 -6.22
CA GLY A 60 -7.82 41.14 -5.06
C GLY A 60 -7.85 39.67 -5.48
N SER A 61 -6.71 39.09 -5.82
CA SER A 61 -6.62 37.64 -6.05
C SER A 61 -6.52 36.92 -4.71
N LEU A 62 -7.62 36.29 -4.27
CA LEU A 62 -7.60 35.33 -3.18
C LEU A 62 -6.81 34.10 -3.66
N VAL A 63 -5.56 33.96 -3.25
CA VAL A 63 -4.75 32.77 -3.57
C VAL A 63 -5.22 31.65 -2.66
N ALA A 64 -6.11 30.79 -3.17
CA ALA A 64 -6.48 29.56 -2.49
C ALA A 64 -5.26 28.62 -2.49
N ALA A 65 -4.55 28.57 -1.37
CA ALA A 65 -3.53 27.55 -1.14
C ALA A 65 -4.24 26.19 -1.03
N LEU A 66 -4.28 25.44 -2.12
CA LEU A 66 -4.68 24.04 -2.12
C LEU A 66 -3.60 23.23 -1.39
N VAL A 67 -3.72 23.15 -0.07
CA VAL A 67 -2.95 22.20 0.74
C VAL A 67 -3.41 20.81 0.33
N HIS A 68 -2.66 20.17 -0.58
CA HIS A 68 -2.83 18.75 -0.88
C HIS A 68 -2.36 17.96 0.33
N LEU A 69 -3.28 17.65 1.24
CA LEU A 69 -3.12 16.55 2.17
C LEU A 69 -3.18 15.28 1.32
N ALA A 70 -2.01 14.79 0.88
CA ALA A 70 -1.93 13.44 0.35
C ALA A 70 -2.49 12.51 1.44
N PRO A 71 -3.50 11.67 1.13
CA PRO A 71 -3.99 10.70 2.10
C PRO A 71 -2.80 9.86 2.57
N PRO A 72 -2.66 9.55 3.87
CA PRO A 72 -1.74 8.51 4.29
C PRO A 72 -2.12 7.25 3.51
N ALA A 73 -1.24 6.78 2.62
CA ALA A 73 -1.47 5.53 1.91
C ALA A 73 -1.54 4.45 3.00
N PRO A 74 -2.68 3.76 3.18
CA PRO A 74 -2.78 2.72 4.20
C PRO A 74 -1.72 1.69 3.90
N ALA A 75 -0.97 1.31 4.95
CA ALA A 75 -0.06 0.21 4.82
C ALA A 75 -0.89 -1.06 4.54
N ASN A 76 -0.56 -1.81 3.48
CA ASN A 76 -1.48 -2.78 2.91
C ASN A 76 -0.73 -4.02 2.40
N VAL A 77 -1.21 -5.18 2.82
CA VAL A 77 -0.97 -6.46 2.17
C VAL A 77 -1.62 -6.39 0.78
N SER A 78 -0.79 -6.35 -0.26
CA SER A 78 -1.28 -6.13 -1.63
C SER A 78 -1.50 -7.42 -2.42
N ASP A 79 -0.81 -8.49 -2.03
CA ASP A 79 -0.92 -9.82 -2.63
C ASP A 79 -0.42 -10.89 -1.65
N PHE A 80 -0.86 -12.13 -1.83
CA PHE A 80 -0.42 -13.28 -1.03
C PHE A 80 -0.19 -14.49 -1.94
N THR A 81 1.06 -14.67 -2.31
CA THR A 81 1.48 -15.72 -3.23
C THR A 81 2.12 -16.89 -2.47
N ILE A 82 1.70 -18.12 -2.80
CA ILE A 82 2.36 -19.36 -2.38
C ILE A 82 2.98 -20.03 -3.61
N ALA A 83 4.30 -20.18 -3.63
CA ALA A 83 5.03 -20.77 -4.76
C ALA A 83 5.21 -22.28 -4.59
N THR A 84 4.84 -23.05 -5.61
CA THR A 84 4.99 -24.52 -5.66
C THR A 84 6.43 -24.97 -5.95
N GLY A 85 7.26 -24.10 -6.53
CA GLY A 85 8.65 -24.42 -6.87
C GLY A 85 8.74 -25.57 -7.88
N ALA A 86 9.58 -26.56 -7.59
CA ALA A 86 9.76 -27.76 -8.42
C ALA A 86 8.66 -28.81 -8.21
N SER A 87 7.65 -28.52 -7.39
CA SER A 87 6.58 -29.47 -7.07
C SER A 87 5.64 -29.73 -8.25
N LEU A 88 5.23 -30.98 -8.41
CA LEU A 88 4.30 -31.44 -9.44
C LEU A 88 2.95 -31.80 -8.81
N GLY A 89 1.85 -31.31 -9.40
CA GLY A 89 0.50 -31.66 -9.00
C GLY A 89 -0.14 -30.77 -7.92
N GLY A 90 0.48 -29.64 -7.56
CA GLY A 90 -0.08 -28.64 -6.65
C GLY A 90 0.56 -28.65 -5.25
N TYR A 91 -0.25 -28.50 -4.21
CA TYR A 91 0.17 -28.56 -2.81
C TYR A 91 -0.12 -29.93 -2.22
N GLY A 92 0.83 -30.45 -1.47
CA GLY A 92 0.77 -31.71 -0.75
C GLY A 92 1.37 -31.60 0.64
N THR A 93 0.91 -32.48 1.54
CA THR A 93 1.39 -32.61 2.92
C THR A 93 2.90 -32.80 3.03
N ASP A 94 3.49 -32.28 4.11
CA ASP A 94 4.90 -32.40 4.51
C ASP A 94 5.92 -31.80 3.52
N CYS A 95 5.42 -31.09 2.51
CA CYS A 95 6.19 -30.37 1.52
C CYS A 95 6.26 -28.88 1.85
N ARG A 96 7.33 -28.23 1.40
CA ARG A 96 7.65 -26.84 1.78
C ARG A 96 7.36 -25.89 0.62
N TYR A 97 6.62 -24.83 0.90
CA TYR A 97 6.21 -23.85 -0.10
C TYR A 97 6.60 -22.44 0.33
N ARG A 98 7.13 -21.64 -0.59
CA ARG A 98 7.53 -20.26 -0.28
C ARG A 98 6.32 -19.34 -0.37
N ALA A 99 6.00 -18.70 0.76
CA ALA A 99 5.02 -17.64 0.86
C ALA A 99 5.69 -16.27 0.65
N SER A 100 5.05 -15.37 -0.09
CA SER A 100 5.52 -14.01 -0.30
C SER A 100 4.36 -13.04 -0.31
N VAL A 101 4.52 -11.96 0.46
CA VAL A 101 3.52 -10.93 0.67
C VAL A 101 4.17 -9.56 0.50
N PRO A 102 3.90 -8.86 -0.61
CA PRO A 102 4.36 -7.49 -0.80
C PRO A 102 3.58 -6.53 0.09
N VAL A 103 4.32 -5.68 0.79
CA VAL A 103 3.83 -4.67 1.73
C VAL A 103 4.53 -3.34 1.46
N ASN A 104 3.95 -2.26 1.98
CA ASN A 104 4.43 -0.89 1.83
C ASN A 104 4.89 -0.25 3.16
N SER A 105 4.98 -1.04 4.24
CA SER A 105 5.63 -0.66 5.50
C SER A 105 6.51 -1.82 6.00
N ASP A 106 7.37 -1.52 6.98
CA ASP A 106 8.25 -2.50 7.62
C ASP A 106 7.59 -3.23 8.81
N ASP A 107 6.28 -3.05 8.99
CA ASP A 107 5.53 -3.72 10.06
C ASP A 107 5.51 -5.23 9.84
N THR A 108 5.57 -5.98 10.96
CA THR A 108 5.62 -7.44 10.92
C THR A 108 4.34 -8.04 10.33
N VAL A 109 4.51 -9.01 9.43
CA VAL A 109 3.42 -9.82 8.88
C VAL A 109 3.35 -11.14 9.64
N ILE A 110 2.14 -11.51 10.06
CA ILE A 110 1.82 -12.74 10.77
C ILE A 110 1.19 -13.70 9.75
N PHE A 111 1.82 -14.84 9.54
CA PHE A 111 1.31 -15.91 8.69
C PHE A 111 0.67 -17.01 9.53
N TYR A 112 -0.49 -17.52 9.12
CA TYR A 112 -1.11 -18.68 9.77
C TYR A 112 -2.02 -19.47 8.81
N ASP A 113 -2.29 -20.71 9.21
CA ASP A 113 -3.13 -21.68 8.51
C ASP A 113 -4.21 -22.16 9.51
N GLU A 114 -5.48 -22.12 9.13
CA GLU A 114 -6.60 -22.50 10.02
C GLU A 114 -6.76 -24.01 10.21
N ASP A 115 -6.27 -24.81 9.26
CA ASP A 115 -6.65 -26.22 9.16
C ASP A 115 -5.60 -27.13 9.80
N SER A 116 -4.35 -27.09 9.31
CA SER A 116 -3.18 -27.79 9.89
C SER A 116 -1.95 -27.57 9.02
N GLY A 117 -1.29 -26.43 9.20
CA GLY A 117 -0.02 -26.13 8.57
C GLY A 117 0.78 -25.16 9.41
N SER A 118 2.05 -25.02 9.10
CA SER A 118 2.95 -24.12 9.84
C SER A 118 3.71 -23.21 8.90
N PHE A 119 3.98 -22.00 9.38
CA PHE A 119 4.83 -21.03 8.69
C PHE A 119 6.15 -20.85 9.44
N ALA A 120 7.25 -20.82 8.68
CA ALA A 120 8.58 -20.57 9.20
C ALA A 120 9.26 -19.41 8.42
N PRO A 121 9.46 -18.23 9.04
CA PRO A 121 8.92 -17.81 10.34
C PRO A 121 7.41 -17.56 10.28
N GLN A 122 6.73 -17.63 11.43
CA GLN A 122 5.33 -17.22 11.57
C GLN A 122 5.19 -15.69 11.56
N PHE A 123 6.15 -15.00 12.20
CA PHE A 123 6.24 -13.55 12.26
C PHE A 123 7.39 -13.10 11.36
N ALA A 124 7.07 -12.55 10.20
CA ALA A 124 8.08 -12.14 9.22
C ALA A 124 8.18 -10.61 9.20
N VAL A 125 9.38 -10.10 9.46
CA VAL A 125 9.71 -8.70 9.18
C VAL A 125 9.95 -8.58 7.66
N PRO A 126 9.26 -7.65 6.97
CA PRO A 126 9.49 -7.42 5.55
C PRO A 126 10.95 -7.06 5.24
N VAL A 127 11.46 -7.57 4.13
CA VAL A 127 12.77 -7.18 3.58
C VAL A 127 12.57 -6.81 2.12
N ASP A 128 13.01 -5.60 1.76
CA ASP A 128 12.77 -4.97 0.45
C ASP A 128 11.28 -4.91 0.09
N GLY A 129 10.44 -4.54 1.06
CA GLY A 129 8.99 -4.43 0.89
C GLY A 129 8.26 -5.77 0.75
N VAL A 130 8.88 -6.89 1.11
CA VAL A 130 8.25 -8.22 1.00
C VAL A 130 8.49 -9.04 2.27
N ALA A 131 7.39 -9.43 2.92
CA ALA A 131 7.41 -10.44 3.98
C ALA A 131 7.44 -11.84 3.35
N ARG A 132 8.31 -12.71 3.88
CA ARG A 132 8.53 -14.06 3.35
C ARG A 132 8.48 -15.09 4.46
N ALA A 133 7.87 -16.23 4.17
CA ALA A 133 7.81 -17.38 5.05
C ALA A 133 7.81 -18.68 4.24
N VAL A 134 8.02 -19.81 4.91
CA VAL A 134 7.86 -21.14 4.32
C VAL A 134 6.66 -21.81 4.97
N TRP A 135 5.63 -22.11 4.18
CA TRP A 135 4.46 -22.87 4.59
C TRP A 135 4.71 -24.38 4.42
N THR A 136 4.33 -25.17 5.41
CA THR A 136 4.35 -26.64 5.38
C THR A 136 3.02 -27.17 5.91
N PRO A 137 2.10 -27.62 5.04
CA PRO A 137 0.85 -28.25 5.48
C PRO A 137 1.13 -29.66 6.01
N THR A 138 0.42 -30.06 7.06
CA THR A 138 0.55 -31.38 7.69
C THR A 138 -0.73 -32.22 7.58
N ALA A 139 -1.83 -31.63 7.11
CA ALA A 139 -3.06 -32.33 6.79
C ALA A 139 -3.46 -32.16 5.32
N ARG A 140 -4.37 -33.04 4.87
CA ARG A 140 -5.00 -32.94 3.54
C ARG A 140 -6.32 -32.21 3.66
N GLY A 141 -6.77 -31.63 2.56
CA GLY A 141 -8.07 -30.98 2.45
C GLY A 141 -7.94 -29.52 2.02
N THR A 142 -8.97 -28.75 2.30
CA THR A 142 -8.94 -27.30 2.09
C THR A 142 -8.13 -26.65 3.21
N HIS A 143 -7.25 -25.72 2.84
CA HIS A 143 -6.48 -24.89 3.75
C HIS A 143 -6.84 -23.43 3.53
N VAL A 144 -7.16 -22.73 4.61
CA VAL A 144 -7.35 -21.27 4.62
C VAL A 144 -6.11 -20.63 5.23
N LEU A 145 -5.31 -19.96 4.40
CA LEU A 145 -4.08 -19.31 4.80
C LEU A 145 -4.30 -17.81 4.91
N HIS A 146 -3.65 -17.21 5.90
CA HIS A 146 -3.75 -15.78 6.18
C HIS A 146 -2.39 -15.11 6.25
N ALA A 147 -2.35 -13.87 5.82
CA ALA A 147 -1.24 -12.94 6.00
C ALA A 147 -1.78 -11.63 6.58
N LEU A 148 -1.53 -11.43 7.87
CA LEU A 148 -1.99 -10.29 8.64
C LEU A 148 -0.83 -9.33 8.93
N GLN A 149 -0.87 -8.11 8.42
CA GLN A 149 0.03 -7.04 8.81
C GLN A 149 -0.64 -6.18 9.88
N ARG A 150 -0.06 -6.19 11.10
CA ARG A 150 -0.56 -5.38 12.22
C ARG A 150 0.15 -4.04 12.24
N HIS A 151 -0.63 -2.97 12.32
CA HIS A 151 -0.09 -1.60 12.36
C HIS A 151 -0.24 -1.01 13.76
N ALA A 152 0.80 -0.31 14.24
CA ALA A 152 0.75 0.35 15.55
C ALA A 152 -0.25 1.53 15.58
N ASP A 153 -0.29 2.30 14.50
CA ASP A 153 -1.03 3.57 14.40
C ASP A 153 -2.09 3.57 13.28
N GLY A 154 -2.53 2.39 12.83
CA GLY A 154 -3.44 2.23 11.69
C GLY A 154 -4.32 0.98 11.79
N PRO A 155 -5.27 0.81 10.85
CA PRO A 155 -6.05 -0.42 10.76
C PRO A 155 -5.14 -1.57 10.33
N ASP A 156 -5.38 -2.76 10.87
CA ASP A 156 -4.73 -3.99 10.40
C ASP A 156 -5.11 -4.28 8.94
N SER A 157 -4.18 -4.87 8.19
CA SER A 157 -4.39 -5.32 6.81
C SER A 157 -4.24 -6.84 6.74
N GLU A 158 -5.19 -7.53 6.16
CA GLU A 158 -5.19 -9.00 6.08
C GLU A 158 -5.58 -9.47 4.68
N LEU A 159 -4.91 -10.52 4.20
CA LEU A 159 -5.29 -11.23 3.00
C LEU A 159 -5.36 -12.73 3.25
N THR A 160 -6.38 -13.35 2.68
CA THR A 160 -6.66 -14.77 2.82
C THR A 160 -6.56 -15.46 1.47
N VAL A 161 -5.95 -16.65 1.44
CA VAL A 161 -5.96 -17.54 0.27
C VAL A 161 -6.45 -18.92 0.66
N THR A 162 -7.27 -19.52 -0.21
CA THR A 162 -7.78 -20.87 0.00
C THR A 162 -7.12 -21.82 -0.99
N LEU A 163 -6.47 -22.86 -0.47
CA LEU A 163 -5.74 -23.84 -1.26
C LEU A 163 -6.28 -25.25 -0.97
N SER A 164 -6.16 -26.15 -1.94
CA SER A 164 -6.44 -27.57 -1.74
C SER A 164 -5.12 -28.33 -1.63
N VAL A 165 -5.00 -29.15 -0.60
CA VAL A 165 -3.80 -29.91 -0.23
C VAL A 165 -4.06 -31.41 -0.36
N GLY A 166 -3.31 -32.06 -1.23
CA GLY A 166 -3.32 -33.50 -1.44
C GLY A 166 -2.28 -34.24 -0.59
N MET A 167 -2.08 -35.52 -0.91
CA MET A 167 -0.99 -36.30 -0.33
C MET A 167 0.35 -35.92 -0.99
N GLY A 168 1.29 -35.39 -0.22
CA GLY A 168 2.63 -35.04 -0.70
C GLY A 168 3.65 -36.16 -0.48
N ILE A 169 4.54 -36.34 -1.45
CA ILE A 169 5.78 -37.11 -1.32
C ILE A 169 6.93 -36.11 -1.46
N HIS A 170 7.60 -35.81 -0.36
CA HIS A 170 8.67 -34.82 -0.30
C HIS A 170 10.03 -35.46 -0.62
N PHE A 171 10.69 -34.96 -1.66
CA PHE A 171 12.05 -35.31 -2.03
C PHE A 171 13.03 -34.28 -1.44
N GLN A 172 13.58 -34.57 -0.25
CA GLN A 172 14.39 -33.63 0.52
C GLN A 172 15.60 -33.08 -0.27
N ASP A 173 16.27 -33.93 -1.05
CA ASP A 173 17.46 -33.53 -1.81
C ASP A 173 17.16 -32.52 -2.93
N LEU A 174 15.89 -32.40 -3.34
CA LEU A 174 15.45 -31.54 -4.45
C LEU A 174 14.53 -30.40 -4.01
N ASP A 175 14.17 -30.32 -2.72
CA ASP A 175 13.13 -29.40 -2.20
C ASP A 175 11.87 -29.42 -3.10
N ALA A 176 11.45 -30.62 -3.49
CA ALA A 176 10.38 -30.86 -4.47
C ALA A 176 9.33 -31.81 -3.90
N CYS A 177 8.08 -31.62 -4.32
CA CYS A 177 6.94 -32.45 -3.92
C CYS A 177 6.29 -33.12 -5.14
N LEU A 178 5.96 -34.39 -5.04
CA LEU A 178 4.97 -35.01 -5.91
C LEU A 178 3.64 -35.13 -5.16
N VAL A 179 2.57 -34.58 -5.73
CA VAL A 179 1.24 -34.61 -5.12
C VAL A 179 0.37 -35.65 -5.79
N VAL A 180 -0.13 -36.61 -5.02
CA VAL A 180 -0.95 -37.72 -5.52
C VAL A 180 -2.41 -37.49 -5.17
N ARG A 181 -3.18 -36.98 -6.15
CA ARG A 181 -4.61 -36.62 -6.09
C ARG A 181 -4.97 -35.50 -5.10
N GLN A 182 -5.89 -34.63 -5.55
CA GLN A 182 -6.71 -33.76 -4.71
C GLN A 182 -8.13 -34.33 -4.63
#